data_AF-A0AB35ML86-F1
#
_entry.id   AF-A0AB35ML86-F1
#
_cell.length_a   1.000
_cell.length_b   1.000
_cell.length_c   1.000
_cell.angle_alpha   90.00
_cell.angle_beta   90.00
_cell.angle_gamma   90.00
#
_symmetry.space_group_name_H-M   'P 1'
#
loop_
_entity.id
_entity.type
_entity.pdbx_description
1 polymer ?
#
loop_
_entity_poly.entity_id
_entity_poly.type
_entity_poly.pdbx_seq_one_letter_code
_entity_poly.pdbx_strand_id
1 'polypeptide(L)'
;MSDFQTMDDFAVFVNDYLTPEQVIVQAYSYAADQQELSLLVTIDDYEMMCRWHVVWTFSGLHQAFFQSMMDSDNGFFIDANSLAMKVRLKDQELLFQASALEMVVVDYPDPLYRLAEVSFNQGGQRYTYLCEDKSVEVEDWVLVPIGSGDKEKQAFVEKISYALADETPIQPTEMKQVIQKLHLVTVRYDVEIVKKGFLTFSGLTFEGGEIGKPTEPLWISFLAERDDLALTTYGIRITDGSRKTYVTALAGEDEALEMIALAPANYAVFKLKGPATAAVWESFQHAKKHFDIINQPMVEVYPPGNRQAEDYEMEVWIPIKEDV
;
A
#
# COMPACT_ATOMS: atom_id res chain seq x y z
N MET A 1 2.18 -17.28 -27.70
CA MET A 1 1.32 -18.48 -27.80
C MET A 1 2.18 -19.70 -28.12
N SER A 2 2.66 -20.39 -27.09
CA SER A 2 3.48 -21.61 -27.23
C SER A 2 2.98 -22.79 -26.40
N ASP A 3 2.13 -22.58 -25.39
CA ASP A 3 1.86 -23.59 -24.37
C ASP A 3 0.35 -23.76 -24.11
N PHE A 4 -0.11 -25.02 -23.93
CA PHE A 4 -1.54 -25.37 -23.85
C PHE A 4 -1.83 -26.53 -22.87
N GLN A 5 -3.08 -26.63 -22.41
CA GLN A 5 -3.62 -27.77 -21.64
C GLN A 5 -4.79 -28.41 -22.42
N THR A 6 -4.83 -29.74 -22.53
CA THR A 6 -5.88 -30.48 -23.26
C THR A 6 -6.62 -31.46 -22.35
N MET A 7 -7.95 -31.51 -22.49
CA MET A 7 -8.79 -32.56 -21.91
C MET A 7 -9.76 -33.07 -22.97
N ASP A 8 -9.55 -34.31 -23.42
CA ASP A 8 -10.27 -35.16 -24.41
C ASP A 8 -10.81 -34.52 -25.71
N ASP A 9 -11.30 -33.28 -25.74
CA ASP A 9 -11.66 -32.48 -26.93
C ASP A 9 -11.60 -30.94 -26.71
N PHE A 10 -11.19 -30.45 -25.53
CA PHE A 10 -11.13 -29.01 -25.21
C PHE A 10 -9.69 -28.55 -24.92
N ALA A 11 -9.26 -27.46 -25.57
CA ALA A 11 -7.92 -26.90 -25.41
C ALA A 11 -7.95 -25.48 -24.82
N VAL A 12 -7.02 -25.18 -23.92
CA VAL A 12 -6.82 -23.81 -23.41
C VAL A 12 -5.45 -23.30 -23.85
N PHE A 13 -5.47 -22.17 -24.55
CA PHE A 13 -4.28 -21.43 -24.98
C PHE A 13 -4.09 -20.22 -24.09
N VAL A 14 -2.90 -20.07 -23.54
CA VAL A 14 -2.54 -18.96 -22.65
C VAL A 14 -1.58 -17.98 -23.33
N ASN A 15 -1.63 -16.72 -22.89
CA ASN A 15 -0.63 -15.71 -23.25
C ASN A 15 0.63 -15.86 -22.38
N ASP A 16 1.63 -15.02 -22.61
CA ASP A 16 2.91 -15.11 -21.91
C ASP A 16 2.83 -14.72 -20.41
N TYR A 17 1.66 -14.24 -19.95
CA TYR A 17 1.40 -13.90 -18.54
C TYR A 17 0.98 -15.11 -17.71
N LEU A 18 0.35 -16.11 -18.32
CA LEU A 18 -0.09 -17.34 -17.65
C LEU A 18 0.67 -18.53 -18.21
N THR A 19 1.10 -19.43 -17.33
CA THR A 19 1.63 -20.73 -17.72
C THR A 19 0.51 -21.78 -17.70
N PRO A 20 0.59 -22.88 -18.48
CA PRO A 20 -0.43 -23.94 -18.44
C PRO A 20 -0.59 -24.60 -17.07
N GLU A 21 0.42 -24.54 -16.21
CA GLU A 21 0.36 -25.09 -14.84
C GLU A 21 -0.48 -24.22 -13.90
N GLN A 22 -0.61 -22.93 -14.21
CA GLN A 22 -1.43 -21.95 -13.50
C GLN A 22 -2.90 -22.00 -13.93
N VAL A 23 -3.24 -22.85 -14.90
CA VAL A 23 -4.59 -23.01 -15.41
C VAL A 23 -5.02 -24.47 -15.26
N ILE A 24 -6.12 -24.69 -14.56
CA ILE A 24 -6.67 -26.02 -14.30
C ILE A 24 -8.09 -26.06 -14.86
N VAL A 25 -8.30 -26.86 -15.89
CA VAL A 25 -9.63 -27.16 -16.42
C VAL A 25 -10.20 -28.41 -15.75
N GLN A 26 -11.43 -28.32 -15.25
CA GLN A 26 -12.18 -29.46 -14.70
C GLN A 26 -13.56 -29.55 -15.34
N ALA A 27 -13.93 -30.72 -15.87
CA ALA A 27 -15.31 -31.00 -16.28
C ALA A 27 -16.16 -31.47 -15.10
N TYR A 28 -17.37 -30.93 -14.98
CA TYR A 28 -18.32 -31.29 -13.92
C TYR A 28 -19.49 -32.12 -14.40
N SER A 29 -19.96 -31.94 -15.64
CA SER A 29 -21.04 -32.76 -16.18
C SER A 29 -21.00 -32.87 -17.70
N TYR A 30 -21.36 -34.07 -18.19
CA TYR A 30 -21.58 -34.37 -19.61
C TYR A 30 -23.03 -34.84 -19.78
N ALA A 31 -23.88 -33.99 -20.33
CA ALA A 31 -25.09 -34.46 -21.02
C ALA A 31 -24.78 -34.60 -22.51
N ALA A 32 -25.58 -35.38 -23.26
CA ALA A 32 -25.30 -35.66 -24.67
C ALA A 32 -25.21 -34.41 -25.57
N ASP A 33 -25.74 -33.27 -25.12
CA ASP A 33 -25.80 -31.97 -25.78
C ASP A 33 -25.34 -30.78 -24.89
N GLN A 34 -24.87 -31.04 -23.66
CA GLN A 34 -24.42 -29.98 -22.74
C GLN A 34 -23.14 -30.40 -22.01
N GLN A 35 -22.20 -29.48 -21.89
CA GLN A 35 -20.99 -29.66 -21.10
C GLN A 35 -20.82 -28.49 -20.12
N GLU A 36 -20.58 -28.84 -18.87
CA GLU A 36 -20.21 -27.87 -17.85
C GLU A 36 -18.71 -27.99 -17.54
N LEU A 37 -18.00 -26.90 -17.79
CA LEU A 37 -16.56 -26.78 -17.55
C LEU A 37 -16.32 -25.72 -16.47
N SER A 38 -15.39 -26.01 -15.58
CA SER A 38 -14.85 -25.02 -14.65
C SER A 38 -13.38 -24.81 -14.96
N LEU A 39 -13.00 -23.54 -15.04
CA LEU A 39 -11.63 -23.08 -15.19
C LEU A 39 -11.19 -22.48 -13.86
N LEU A 40 -10.29 -23.17 -13.18
CA LEU A 40 -9.58 -22.63 -12.04
C LEU A 40 -8.28 -22.01 -12.55
N VAL A 41 -8.08 -20.73 -12.30
CA VAL A 41 -6.84 -20.00 -12.60
C VAL A 41 -6.16 -19.71 -11.27
N THR A 42 -4.92 -20.16 -11.11
CA THR A 42 -4.10 -19.96 -9.91
C THR A 42 -2.87 -19.14 -10.24
N ILE A 43 -2.69 -18.00 -9.59
CA ILE A 43 -1.53 -17.11 -9.80
C ILE A 43 -0.96 -16.72 -8.44
N ASP A 44 0.23 -17.20 -8.13
CA ASP A 44 0.85 -17.06 -6.81
C ASP A 44 -0.10 -17.59 -5.70
N ASP A 45 -0.47 -16.75 -4.74
CA ASP A 45 -1.43 -17.03 -3.66
C ASP A 45 -2.90 -16.69 -4.05
N TYR A 46 -3.14 -16.28 -5.29
CA TYR A 46 -4.46 -15.88 -5.78
C TYR A 46 -5.13 -17.02 -6.54
N GLU A 47 -6.34 -17.40 -6.11
CA GLU A 47 -7.16 -18.41 -6.79
C GLU A 47 -8.43 -17.77 -7.33
N MET A 48 -8.68 -17.96 -8.63
CA MET A 48 -9.88 -17.51 -9.31
C MET A 48 -10.59 -18.70 -9.95
N MET A 49 -11.81 -18.97 -9.49
CA MET A 49 -12.68 -19.99 -10.07
C MET A 49 -13.66 -19.35 -11.05
N CYS A 50 -13.45 -19.56 -12.34
CA CYS A 50 -14.40 -19.25 -13.39
C CYS A 50 -15.21 -20.50 -13.76
N ARG A 51 -16.54 -20.44 -13.67
CA ARG A 51 -17.38 -21.50 -14.27
C ARG A 51 -17.94 -21.05 -15.60
N TRP A 52 -17.84 -21.92 -16.58
CA TRP A 52 -18.41 -21.69 -17.90
C TRP A 52 -19.26 -22.89 -18.32
N HIS A 53 -20.55 -22.61 -18.50
CA HIS A 53 -21.51 -23.55 -19.03
C HIS A 53 -21.59 -23.42 -20.55
N VAL A 54 -21.40 -24.55 -21.25
CA VAL A 54 -21.44 -24.62 -22.70
C VAL A 54 -22.59 -25.51 -23.15
N VAL A 55 -23.48 -24.97 -23.98
CA VAL A 55 -24.58 -25.70 -24.61
C VAL A 55 -24.27 -25.90 -26.08
N TRP A 56 -24.24 -27.17 -26.51
CA TRP A 56 -24.00 -27.58 -27.87
C TRP A 56 -25.32 -27.84 -28.60
N THR A 57 -25.35 -27.55 -29.89
CA THR A 57 -26.34 -28.16 -30.80
C THR A 57 -25.60 -29.01 -31.83
N PHE A 58 -26.31 -29.89 -32.54
CA PHE A 58 -25.75 -30.69 -33.64
C PHE A 58 -25.04 -29.87 -34.74
N SER A 59 -25.21 -28.54 -34.77
CA SER A 59 -24.62 -27.60 -35.72
C SER A 59 -23.50 -26.71 -35.15
N GLY A 60 -23.08 -26.90 -33.90
CA GLY A 60 -21.99 -26.14 -33.26
C GLY A 60 -22.37 -25.52 -31.91
N LEU A 61 -21.51 -24.61 -31.43
CA LEU A 61 -21.72 -23.89 -30.17
C LEU A 61 -23.03 -23.09 -30.24
N HIS A 62 -23.98 -23.41 -29.36
CA HIS A 62 -25.28 -22.75 -29.34
C HIS A 62 -25.32 -21.62 -28.33
N GLN A 63 -24.78 -21.85 -27.13
CA GLN A 63 -24.76 -20.86 -26.08
C GLN A 63 -23.65 -21.13 -25.07
N ALA A 64 -23.11 -20.05 -24.52
CA ALA A 64 -22.03 -20.07 -23.55
C ALA A 64 -22.35 -19.02 -22.49
N PHE A 65 -22.28 -19.40 -21.22
CA PHE A 65 -22.51 -18.47 -20.12
C PHE A 65 -21.45 -18.65 -19.03
N PHE A 66 -20.86 -17.54 -18.64
CA PHE A 66 -20.00 -17.48 -17.46
C PHE A 66 -20.88 -17.32 -16.22
N GLN A 67 -20.70 -18.20 -15.24
CA GLN A 67 -21.45 -18.17 -13.99
C GLN A 67 -20.50 -17.97 -12.81
N SER A 68 -20.45 -16.73 -12.30
CA SER A 68 -19.99 -16.33 -10.96
C SER A 68 -18.62 -16.83 -10.49
N MET A 69 -17.72 -15.89 -10.20
CA MET A 69 -16.44 -16.13 -9.53
C MET A 69 -16.47 -15.68 -8.07
N MET A 70 -15.77 -16.39 -7.19
CA MET A 70 -15.45 -15.90 -5.84
C MET A 70 -14.20 -15.01 -5.94
N ASP A 71 -14.38 -13.71 -5.70
CA ASP A 71 -13.30 -12.81 -5.25
C ASP A 71 -13.94 -11.56 -4.61
N SER A 72 -13.37 -11.09 -3.50
CA SER A 72 -13.76 -9.87 -2.80
C SER A 72 -13.11 -8.61 -3.38
N ASP A 73 -12.03 -8.73 -4.17
CA ASP A 73 -11.12 -7.60 -4.45
C ASP A 73 -10.91 -7.27 -5.94
N ASN A 74 -11.32 -8.14 -6.87
CA ASN A 74 -11.23 -7.87 -8.32
C ASN A 74 -12.60 -7.72 -9.01
N GLY A 75 -12.67 -6.80 -9.97
CA GLY A 75 -13.85 -6.53 -10.78
C GLY A 75 -13.88 -7.41 -12.02
N PHE A 76 -15.02 -8.06 -12.27
CA PHE A 76 -15.25 -8.86 -13.47
C PHE A 76 -16.42 -8.31 -14.26
N PHE A 77 -16.26 -8.27 -15.58
CA PHE A 77 -17.34 -7.92 -16.48
C PHE A 77 -17.58 -9.09 -17.43
N ILE A 78 -18.77 -9.66 -17.32
CA ILE A 78 -19.29 -10.70 -18.21
C ILE A 78 -20.29 -10.00 -19.13
N ASP A 79 -19.96 -9.89 -20.42
CA ASP A 79 -20.99 -9.61 -21.41
C ASP A 79 -21.71 -10.93 -21.69
N ALA A 80 -22.93 -11.05 -21.17
CA ALA A 80 -23.77 -12.25 -21.23
C ALA A 80 -24.13 -12.69 -22.67
N ASN A 81 -23.85 -11.86 -23.68
CA ASN A 81 -24.04 -12.18 -25.09
C ASN A 81 -22.74 -12.45 -25.84
N SER A 82 -21.59 -12.34 -25.18
CA SER A 82 -20.29 -12.54 -25.80
C SER A 82 -19.66 -13.87 -25.38
N LEU A 83 -18.91 -14.46 -26.29
CA LEU A 83 -17.96 -15.54 -26.00
C LEU A 83 -16.67 -14.97 -25.37
N ALA A 84 -16.76 -13.91 -24.58
CA ALA A 84 -15.60 -13.26 -24.01
C ALA A 84 -15.85 -12.87 -22.55
N MET A 85 -14.82 -13.04 -21.72
CA MET A 85 -14.83 -12.57 -20.34
C MET A 85 -13.60 -11.69 -20.10
N LYS A 86 -13.86 -10.50 -19.53
CA LYS A 86 -12.82 -9.57 -19.13
C LYS A 86 -12.44 -9.84 -17.68
N VAL A 87 -11.15 -10.05 -17.43
CA VAL A 87 -10.61 -10.42 -16.12
C VAL A 87 -9.45 -9.49 -15.78
N ARG A 88 -9.53 -8.83 -14.62
CA ARG A 88 -8.43 -8.04 -14.06
C ARG A 88 -7.67 -8.88 -13.03
N LEU A 89 -6.38 -9.10 -13.28
CA LEU A 89 -5.48 -9.85 -12.43
C LEU A 89 -4.30 -8.96 -12.05
N LYS A 90 -4.35 -8.39 -10.84
CA LYS A 90 -3.34 -7.45 -10.31
C LYS A 90 -3.08 -6.27 -11.26
N ASP A 91 -1.98 -6.29 -12.00
CA ASP A 91 -1.50 -5.25 -12.92
C ASP A 91 -1.78 -5.56 -14.40
N GLN A 92 -2.51 -6.64 -14.69
CA GLN A 92 -2.86 -7.04 -16.04
C GLN A 92 -4.38 -7.21 -16.24
N GLU A 93 -4.83 -6.88 -17.44
CA GLU A 93 -6.18 -7.14 -17.90
C GLU A 93 -6.13 -8.16 -19.03
N LEU A 94 -6.90 -9.22 -18.86
CA LEU A 94 -6.95 -10.36 -19.77
C LEU A 94 -8.34 -10.50 -20.37
N LEU A 95 -8.37 -10.99 -21.60
CA LEU A 95 -9.59 -11.36 -22.30
C LEU A 95 -9.60 -12.87 -22.51
N PHE A 96 -10.53 -13.53 -21.85
CA PHE A 96 -10.79 -14.96 -22.02
C PHE A 96 -11.78 -15.12 -23.15
N GLN A 97 -11.32 -15.56 -24.31
CA GLN A 97 -12.12 -15.74 -25.50
C GLN A 97 -12.46 -17.22 -25.68
N ALA A 98 -13.75 -17.49 -25.72
CA ALA A 98 -14.36 -18.77 -25.91
C ALA A 98 -14.64 -19.04 -27.39
N SER A 99 -14.35 -20.25 -27.84
CA SER A 99 -14.86 -20.79 -29.10
C SER A 99 -15.53 -22.14 -28.85
N ALA A 100 -15.83 -22.90 -29.92
CA ALA A 100 -16.42 -24.21 -29.78
C ALA A 100 -15.53 -25.17 -28.94
N LEU A 101 -14.31 -25.44 -29.38
CA LEU A 101 -13.47 -26.45 -28.71
C LEU A 101 -12.27 -25.84 -27.99
N GLU A 102 -12.17 -24.52 -27.96
CA GLU A 102 -10.97 -23.85 -27.49
C GLU A 102 -11.32 -22.61 -26.68
N MET A 103 -10.54 -22.37 -25.63
CA MET A 103 -10.45 -21.07 -25.00
C MET A 103 -9.07 -20.48 -25.27
N VAL A 104 -9.04 -19.20 -25.66
CA VAL A 104 -7.81 -18.45 -25.81
C VAL A 104 -7.82 -17.30 -24.82
N VAL A 105 -6.81 -17.24 -23.96
CA VAL A 105 -6.55 -16.10 -23.10
C VAL A 105 -5.60 -15.18 -23.84
N VAL A 106 -6.06 -13.97 -24.15
CA VAL A 106 -5.27 -12.95 -24.83
C VAL A 106 -5.15 -11.70 -23.96
N ASP A 107 -4.15 -10.87 -24.28
CA ASP A 107 -4.05 -9.54 -23.68
C ASP A 107 -5.28 -8.71 -24.04
N TYR A 108 -5.82 -8.00 -23.06
CA TYR A 108 -6.83 -7.00 -23.34
C TYR A 108 -6.21 -5.92 -24.25
N PRO A 109 -6.89 -5.51 -25.34
CA PRO A 109 -6.29 -4.65 -26.35
C PRO A 109 -5.97 -3.24 -25.83
N ASP A 110 -6.68 -2.78 -24.80
CA ASP A 110 -6.46 -1.47 -24.20
C ASP A 110 -5.44 -1.55 -23.06
N PRO A 111 -4.48 -0.61 -22.99
CA PRO A 111 -3.45 -0.63 -21.95
C PRO A 111 -4.04 -0.26 -20.58
N LEU A 112 -3.59 -1.00 -19.56
CA LEU A 112 -3.78 -0.58 -18.17
C LEU A 112 -2.77 0.49 -17.80
N TYR A 113 -3.27 1.63 -17.33
CA TYR A 113 -2.46 2.70 -16.79
C TYR A 113 -2.22 2.46 -15.32
N ARG A 114 -0.95 2.47 -14.93
CA ARG A 114 -0.52 2.40 -13.54
C ARG A 114 -0.63 3.78 -12.90
N LEU A 115 -1.41 3.88 -11.84
CA LEU A 115 -1.73 5.14 -11.16
C LEU A 115 -1.19 5.11 -9.73
N ALA A 116 -0.63 6.24 -9.30
CA ALA A 116 -0.29 6.50 -7.91
C ALA A 116 -1.26 7.53 -7.33
N GLU A 117 -2.00 7.12 -6.29
CA GLU A 117 -2.73 8.05 -5.44
C GLU A 117 -1.76 8.55 -4.36
N VAL A 118 -1.47 9.85 -4.40
CA VAL A 118 -0.50 10.47 -3.50
C VAL A 118 -1.14 11.52 -2.61
N SER A 119 -0.55 11.74 -1.46
CA SER A 119 -0.93 12.80 -0.53
C SER A 119 0.29 13.70 -0.27
N PHE A 120 0.07 15.03 -0.28
CA PHE A 120 1.13 15.99 0.07
C PHE A 120 1.35 16.09 1.58
N ASN A 121 0.29 15.76 2.33
CA ASN A 121 0.29 15.57 3.77
C ASN A 121 -0.41 14.22 3.99
N GLN A 122 0.22 13.27 4.69
CA GLN A 122 -0.33 11.92 4.87
C GLN A 122 -1.75 11.94 5.46
N GLY A 123 -2.67 11.16 4.89
CA GLY A 123 -4.10 11.19 5.26
C GLY A 123 -4.85 12.47 4.83
N GLY A 124 -4.21 13.37 4.09
CA GLY A 124 -4.82 14.54 3.48
C GLY A 124 -5.56 14.24 2.18
N GLN A 125 -5.88 15.30 1.42
CA GLN A 125 -6.48 15.14 0.10
C GLN A 125 -5.56 14.34 -0.83
N ARG A 126 -6.13 13.32 -1.48
CA ARG A 126 -5.43 12.46 -2.42
C ARG A 126 -5.50 13.04 -3.83
N TYR A 127 -4.42 12.85 -4.57
CA TYR A 127 -4.27 13.27 -5.95
C TYR A 127 -3.74 12.10 -6.77
N THR A 128 -4.30 11.88 -7.95
CA THR A 128 -3.92 10.76 -8.82
C THR A 128 -2.92 11.23 -9.86
N TYR A 129 -1.82 10.49 -9.98
CA TYR A 129 -0.77 10.71 -10.98
C TYR A 129 -0.56 9.43 -11.79
N LEU A 130 -0.18 9.58 -13.05
CA LEU A 130 0.32 8.48 -13.85
C LEU A 130 1.71 8.06 -13.32
N CYS A 131 1.94 6.76 -13.12
CA CYS A 131 3.15 6.25 -12.49
C CYS A 131 3.72 5.06 -13.28
N GLU A 132 4.55 5.37 -14.28
CA GLU A 132 5.18 4.37 -15.15
C GLU A 132 6.32 3.61 -14.46
N ASP A 133 6.96 4.21 -13.45
CA ASP A 133 8.03 3.59 -12.68
C ASP A 133 7.48 2.47 -11.76
N LYS A 134 7.70 1.22 -12.18
CA LYS A 134 7.26 0.02 -11.44
C LYS A 134 7.97 -0.15 -10.09
N SER A 135 9.08 0.54 -9.83
CA SER A 135 9.80 0.46 -8.56
C SER A 135 9.16 1.28 -7.44
N VAL A 136 8.20 2.16 -7.77
CA VAL A 136 7.43 2.95 -6.81
C VAL A 136 6.36 2.08 -6.18
N GLU A 137 6.43 1.81 -4.89
CA GLU A 137 5.45 1.04 -4.14
C GLU A 137 4.63 1.94 -3.21
N VAL A 138 3.58 1.37 -2.60
CA VAL A 138 2.86 2.05 -1.51
C VAL A 138 3.86 2.35 -0.39
N GLU A 139 3.69 3.49 0.28
CA GLU A 139 4.58 4.01 1.30
C GLU A 139 5.91 4.63 0.82
N ASP A 140 6.16 4.68 -0.48
CA ASP A 140 7.26 5.45 -1.03
C ASP A 140 6.98 6.95 -1.07
N TRP A 141 8.04 7.73 -1.13
CA TRP A 141 7.99 9.15 -1.47
C TRP A 141 8.35 9.35 -2.92
N VAL A 142 7.63 10.26 -3.57
CA VAL A 142 7.80 10.57 -4.98
C VAL A 142 7.83 12.07 -5.20
N LEU A 143 8.48 12.50 -6.27
CA LEU A 143 8.42 13.87 -6.75
C LEU A 143 7.35 13.98 -7.83
N VAL A 144 6.43 14.93 -7.68
CA VAL A 144 5.32 15.15 -8.62
C VAL A 144 5.16 16.63 -8.96
N PRO A 145 4.66 16.99 -10.16
CA PRO A 145 4.44 18.38 -10.53
C PRO A 145 3.08 18.87 -10.02
N ILE A 146 2.99 20.11 -9.53
CA ILE A 146 1.75 20.71 -9.01
C ILE A 146 1.40 22.03 -9.71
N GLY A 147 0.09 22.31 -9.79
CA GLY A 147 -0.44 23.52 -10.40
C GLY A 147 -0.17 23.62 -11.91
N SER A 148 -0.53 24.74 -12.53
CA SER A 148 -0.35 24.96 -13.97
C SER A 148 1.10 25.26 -14.38
N GLY A 149 1.98 25.56 -13.42
CA GLY A 149 3.39 25.84 -13.67
C GLY A 149 4.33 24.67 -13.40
N ASP A 150 3.77 23.46 -13.21
CA ASP A 150 4.51 22.22 -12.95
C ASP A 150 5.61 22.33 -11.89
N LYS A 151 5.32 23.05 -10.80
CA LYS A 151 6.26 23.14 -9.68
C LYS A 151 6.42 21.76 -9.06
N GLU A 152 7.65 21.32 -8.87
CA GLU A 152 7.92 20.02 -8.26
C GLU A 152 7.59 20.05 -6.77
N LYS A 153 6.95 18.99 -6.28
CA LYS A 153 6.61 18.81 -4.87
C LYS A 153 6.69 17.34 -4.48
N GLN A 154 7.18 17.09 -3.27
CA GLN A 154 7.24 15.75 -2.70
C GLN A 154 5.83 15.31 -2.26
N ALA A 155 5.49 14.05 -2.53
CA ALA A 155 4.24 13.45 -2.13
C ALA A 155 4.47 12.00 -1.67
N PHE A 156 3.62 11.54 -0.75
CA PHE A 156 3.63 10.19 -0.23
C PHE A 156 2.66 9.31 -1.01
N VAL A 157 3.09 8.11 -1.41
CA VAL A 157 2.25 7.16 -2.15
C VAL A 157 1.34 6.42 -1.18
N GLU A 158 0.06 6.73 -1.23
CA GLU A 158 -0.98 6.12 -0.38
C GLU A 158 -1.51 4.82 -0.98
N LYS A 159 -1.54 4.73 -2.31
CA LYS A 159 -2.07 3.58 -3.04
C LYS A 159 -1.53 3.54 -4.46
N ILE A 160 -1.27 2.33 -4.94
CA ILE A 160 -1.06 2.02 -6.36
C ILE A 160 -2.32 1.34 -6.90
N SER A 161 -2.77 1.74 -8.07
CA SER A 161 -3.90 1.12 -8.77
C SER A 161 -3.65 1.02 -10.26
N TYR A 162 -4.48 0.22 -10.94
CA TYR A 162 -4.45 0.04 -12.39
C TYR A 162 -5.84 0.32 -12.95
N ALA A 163 -5.92 1.15 -13.98
CA ALA A 163 -7.17 1.55 -14.59
C ALA A 163 -7.04 1.66 -16.12
N LEU A 164 -8.12 1.33 -16.82
CA LEU A 164 -8.26 1.68 -18.23
C LEU A 164 -8.51 3.18 -18.41
N ALA A 165 -8.32 3.68 -19.63
CA ALA A 165 -8.53 5.09 -19.94
C ALA A 165 -9.96 5.56 -19.61
N ASP A 166 -10.97 4.73 -19.85
CA ASP A 166 -12.39 5.05 -19.61
C ASP A 166 -12.82 4.90 -18.13
N GLU A 167 -12.00 4.26 -17.31
CA GLU A 167 -12.21 4.12 -15.86
C GLU A 167 -11.66 5.31 -15.07
N THR A 168 -10.86 6.16 -15.72
CA THR A 168 -10.22 7.30 -15.08
C THR A 168 -11.04 8.60 -15.23
N PRO A 169 -11.10 9.47 -14.21
CA PRO A 169 -11.85 10.73 -14.30
C PRO A 169 -11.28 11.74 -15.31
N ILE A 170 -10.00 11.60 -15.63
CA ILE A 170 -9.23 12.45 -16.54
C ILE A 170 -8.51 11.51 -17.49
N GLN A 171 -8.45 11.84 -18.78
CA GLN A 171 -7.74 11.02 -19.76
C GLN A 171 -6.27 10.80 -19.31
N PRO A 172 -5.74 9.57 -19.35
CA PRO A 172 -4.37 9.30 -18.90
C PRO A 172 -3.30 10.18 -19.58
N THR A 173 -3.51 10.58 -20.83
CA THR A 173 -2.64 11.49 -21.58
C THR A 173 -2.61 12.93 -21.05
N GLU A 174 -3.62 13.32 -20.28
CA GLU A 174 -3.75 14.64 -19.65
C GLU A 174 -3.35 14.60 -18.16
N MET A 175 -3.14 13.40 -17.61
CA MET A 175 -2.68 13.26 -16.23
C MET A 175 -1.24 13.69 -16.09
N LYS A 176 -0.97 14.34 -14.97
CA LYS A 176 0.41 14.61 -14.53
C LYS A 176 1.09 13.29 -14.15
N GLN A 177 2.38 13.22 -14.40
CA GLN A 177 3.19 12.03 -14.17
C GLN A 177 4.00 12.14 -12.88
N VAL A 178 4.24 11.01 -12.23
CA VAL A 178 5.29 10.88 -11.22
C VAL A 178 6.63 11.11 -11.90
N ILE A 179 7.42 12.08 -11.40
CA ILE A 179 8.70 12.46 -12.01
C ILE A 179 9.78 11.44 -11.65
N GLN A 180 9.86 11.07 -10.37
CA GLN A 180 10.79 10.07 -9.88
C GLN A 180 10.39 9.56 -8.50
N LYS A 181 10.76 8.31 -8.22
CA LYS A 181 10.88 7.80 -6.85
C LYS A 181 11.95 8.61 -6.12
N LEU A 182 11.57 9.18 -4.98
CA LEU A 182 12.53 9.78 -4.08
C LEU A 182 13.12 8.66 -3.24
N HIS A 183 14.42 8.44 -3.41
CA HIS A 183 15.21 7.97 -2.29
C HIS A 183 15.23 9.16 -1.34
N LEU A 184 14.27 9.21 -0.40
CA LEU A 184 14.39 10.12 0.73
C LEU A 184 15.83 9.96 1.23
N VAL A 185 16.50 11.11 1.32
CA VAL A 185 17.90 11.26 1.69
C VAL A 185 18.23 10.16 2.66
N THR A 186 19.05 9.18 2.26
CA THR A 186 19.50 8.05 3.10
C THR A 186 19.58 8.55 4.53
N VAL A 187 18.54 8.32 5.34
CA VAL A 187 18.58 8.81 6.71
C VAL A 187 19.71 8.01 7.28
N ARG A 188 20.81 8.69 7.59
CA ARG A 188 21.94 8.01 8.20
C ARG A 188 21.47 7.71 9.60
N TYR A 189 21.08 6.46 9.81
CA TYR A 189 20.67 6.00 11.10
C TYR A 189 21.69 5.03 11.64
N ASP A 190 22.10 5.30 12.88
CA ASP A 190 22.72 4.30 13.73
C ASP A 190 21.62 3.79 14.67
N VAL A 191 21.57 2.46 14.86
CA VAL A 191 20.61 1.83 15.78
C VAL A 191 21.37 1.21 16.95
N GLU A 192 20.95 1.55 18.16
CA GLU A 192 21.45 0.94 19.39
C GLU A 192 20.27 0.34 20.17
N ILE A 193 20.43 -0.88 20.68
CA ILE A 193 19.46 -1.47 21.61
C ILE A 193 19.77 -0.97 23.00
N VAL A 194 18.84 -0.23 23.60
CA VAL A 194 19.02 0.41 24.90
C VAL A 194 17.89 0.00 25.84
N LYS A 195 18.27 -0.55 27.00
CA LYS A 195 17.34 -0.78 28.11
C LYS A 195 17.11 0.53 28.86
N LYS A 196 15.89 1.06 28.81
CA LYS A 196 15.50 2.27 29.53
C LYS A 196 14.68 1.90 30.76
N GLY A 197 14.98 2.56 31.88
CA GLY A 197 14.21 2.45 33.12
C GLY A 197 12.88 3.20 33.04
N PHE A 198 12.31 3.55 34.19
CA PHE A 198 11.14 4.43 34.22
C PHE A 198 11.48 5.81 33.64
N LEU A 199 10.60 6.31 32.79
CA LEU A 199 10.73 7.64 32.19
C LEU A 199 9.51 8.47 32.56
N THR A 200 9.71 9.75 32.85
CA THR A 200 8.64 10.69 33.17
C THR A 200 8.71 11.91 32.27
N PHE A 201 7.54 12.33 31.82
CA PHE A 201 7.35 13.47 30.95
C PHE A 201 6.16 14.28 31.42
N SER A 202 6.10 15.54 31.03
CA SER A 202 4.95 16.41 31.25
C SER A 202 4.55 17.10 29.95
N GLY A 203 3.27 17.00 29.57
CA GLY A 203 2.84 17.35 28.22
C GLY A 203 1.35 17.57 27.98
N LEU A 204 1.02 17.88 26.74
CA LEU A 204 -0.34 18.00 26.23
C LEU A 204 -0.72 16.72 25.46
N THR A 205 -1.88 16.18 25.77
CA THR A 205 -2.39 14.92 25.23
C THR A 205 -3.43 15.17 24.12
N PHE A 206 -3.26 14.51 22.97
CA PHE A 206 -4.14 14.65 21.80
C PHE A 206 -4.61 13.28 21.30
N GLU A 207 -5.87 13.21 20.85
CA GLU A 207 -6.38 12.05 20.14
C GLU A 207 -5.96 12.08 18.66
N GLY A 208 -5.67 10.91 18.08
CA GLY A 208 -5.30 10.78 16.67
C GLY A 208 -3.81 10.59 16.37
N GLY A 209 -3.03 10.11 17.35
CA GLY A 209 -1.57 9.92 17.27
C GLY A 209 -1.06 8.76 16.42
N GLU A 210 -1.81 8.35 15.40
CA GLU A 210 -1.42 7.26 14.50
C GLU A 210 -0.09 7.56 13.81
N ILE A 211 0.73 6.52 13.67
CA ILE A 211 1.99 6.62 12.94
C ILE A 211 1.67 6.88 11.47
N GLY A 212 2.31 7.89 10.90
CA GLY A 212 2.01 8.36 9.54
C GLY A 212 0.86 9.38 9.44
N LYS A 213 0.33 9.90 10.56
CA LYS A 213 -0.50 11.12 10.54
C LYS A 213 0.34 12.36 10.85
N PRO A 214 0.11 13.51 10.17
CA PRO A 214 0.77 14.77 10.47
C PRO A 214 0.57 15.15 11.93
N THR A 215 1.66 15.26 12.68
CA THR A 215 1.64 15.67 14.08
C THR A 215 1.95 17.16 14.24
N GLU A 216 2.40 17.84 13.18
CA GLU A 216 2.73 19.26 13.16
C GLU A 216 1.64 20.15 13.77
N PRO A 217 0.33 19.95 13.49
CA PRO A 217 -0.72 20.75 14.11
C PRO A 217 -0.78 20.60 15.64
N LEU A 218 -0.43 19.42 16.17
CA LEU A 218 -0.43 19.13 17.61
C LEU A 218 0.71 19.84 18.34
N TRP A 219 1.80 20.12 17.62
CA TRP A 219 2.94 20.86 18.13
C TRP A 219 2.68 22.37 18.23
N ILE A 220 1.75 22.94 17.44
CA ILE A 220 1.51 24.39 17.41
C ILE A 220 1.10 24.91 18.78
N SER A 221 0.08 24.33 19.40
CA SER A 221 -0.40 24.79 20.72
C SER A 221 0.66 24.64 21.81
N PHE A 222 1.43 23.55 21.76
CA PHE A 222 2.48 23.27 22.73
C PHE A 222 3.68 24.22 22.62
N LEU A 223 4.05 24.59 21.40
CA LEU A 223 5.18 25.49 21.14
C LEU A 223 4.78 26.97 21.24
N ALA A 224 3.53 27.33 20.96
CA ALA A 224 3.04 28.71 20.99
C ALA A 224 3.11 29.34 22.39
N GLU A 225 2.98 28.54 23.44
CA GLU A 225 3.03 29.00 24.84
C GLU A 225 4.47 29.04 25.40
N ARG A 226 5.49 28.82 24.56
CA ARG A 226 6.87 28.64 25.02
C ARG A 226 7.83 29.56 24.29
N ASP A 227 8.40 30.50 25.05
CA ASP A 227 9.40 31.45 24.57
C ASP A 227 10.79 30.81 24.37
N ASP A 228 11.04 29.63 24.94
CA ASP A 228 12.37 29.00 24.93
C ASP A 228 12.42 27.74 24.02
N LEU A 229 12.80 27.96 22.76
CA LEU A 229 13.11 26.90 21.80
C LEU A 229 14.44 26.17 22.12
N ALA A 230 15.11 26.46 23.25
CA ALA A 230 16.38 25.83 23.62
C ALA A 230 16.25 24.51 24.39
N LEU A 231 15.01 24.02 24.63
CA LEU A 231 14.78 22.74 25.29
C LEU A 231 14.50 21.61 24.31
N THR A 232 15.04 20.43 24.61
CA THR A 232 14.64 19.18 23.95
C THR A 232 13.17 18.88 24.27
N THR A 233 12.40 18.60 23.23
CA THR A 233 10.97 18.26 23.35
C THR A 233 10.71 16.84 22.86
N TYR A 234 9.61 16.26 23.29
CA TYR A 234 9.31 14.85 23.09
C TYR A 234 7.93 14.65 22.48
N GLY A 235 7.85 13.81 21.44
CA GLY A 235 6.60 13.32 20.88
C GLY A 235 6.39 11.89 21.35
N ILE A 236 5.34 11.61 22.12
CA ILE A 236 5.10 10.28 22.68
C ILE A 236 3.86 9.68 22.02
N ARG A 237 4.02 8.54 21.36
CA ARG A 237 2.91 7.80 20.75
C ARG A 237 2.50 6.68 21.67
N ILE A 238 1.26 6.73 22.12
CA ILE A 238 0.66 5.72 23.00
C ILE A 238 -0.44 5.00 22.22
N THR A 239 -0.33 3.68 22.15
CA THR A 239 -1.37 2.81 21.62
C THR A 239 -1.99 2.03 22.78
N ASP A 240 -3.28 2.24 23.02
CA ASP A 240 -4.07 1.47 23.98
C ASP A 240 -5.30 0.90 23.27
N GLY A 241 -5.21 -0.39 22.89
CA GLY A 241 -6.21 -1.03 22.04
C GLY A 241 -6.39 -0.29 20.70
N SER A 242 -7.61 0.18 20.44
CA SER A 242 -7.94 0.99 19.25
C SER A 242 -7.62 2.48 19.42
N ARG A 243 -7.33 2.94 20.63
CA ARG A 243 -7.06 4.36 20.91
C ARG A 243 -5.62 4.70 20.57
N LYS A 244 -5.44 5.77 19.80
CA LYS A 244 -4.14 6.29 19.36
C LYS A 244 -3.97 7.69 19.89
N THR A 245 -3.03 7.85 20.81
CA THR A 245 -2.79 9.11 21.52
C THR A 245 -1.41 9.63 21.16
N TYR A 246 -1.31 10.93 20.91
CA TYR A 246 -0.04 11.64 20.77
C TYR A 246 0.13 12.62 21.91
N VAL A 247 1.30 12.65 22.53
CA VAL A 247 1.62 13.60 23.59
C VAL A 247 2.79 14.46 23.14
N THR A 248 2.64 15.78 23.20
CA THR A 248 3.77 16.72 23.07
C THR A 248 4.27 17.07 24.48
N ALA A 249 5.55 16.84 24.77
CA ALA A 249 6.02 16.82 26.15
C ALA A 249 7.43 17.39 26.36
N LEU A 250 7.74 17.70 27.61
CA LEU A 250 9.09 17.89 28.16
C LEU A 250 9.46 16.70 29.03
N ALA A 251 10.77 16.53 29.25
CA ALA A 251 11.26 15.59 30.25
C ALA A 251 11.01 16.14 31.66
N GLY A 252 10.67 15.24 32.59
CA GLY A 252 10.45 15.57 33.99
C GLY A 252 9.05 16.09 34.30
N GLU A 253 8.88 16.60 35.52
CA GLU A 253 7.60 17.09 36.03
C GLU A 253 7.43 18.59 35.76
N ASP A 254 6.23 18.96 35.35
CA ASP A 254 5.77 20.34 35.22
C ASP A 254 4.38 20.44 35.87
N GLU A 255 4.23 21.32 36.87
CA GLU A 255 2.99 21.46 37.66
C GLU A 255 1.79 21.94 36.81
N ALA A 256 2.04 22.54 35.64
CA ALA A 256 0.99 23.04 34.75
C ALA A 256 0.52 22.02 33.71
N LEU A 257 1.22 20.90 33.55
CA LEU A 257 0.98 19.92 32.49
C LEU A 257 0.65 18.53 33.04
N GLU A 258 -0.06 17.75 32.24
CA GLU A 258 -0.33 16.35 32.58
C GLU A 258 0.99 15.58 32.65
N MET A 259 1.15 14.72 33.67
CA MET A 259 2.31 13.85 33.82
C MET A 259 2.07 12.51 33.11
N ILE A 260 3.06 12.08 32.32
CA ILE A 260 3.08 10.84 31.56
C ILE A 260 4.27 10.01 32.03
N ALA A 261 3.99 8.83 32.57
CA ALA A 261 5.01 7.88 33.01
C ALA A 261 5.06 6.69 32.04
N LEU A 262 6.27 6.36 31.57
CA LEU A 262 6.51 5.19 30.75
C LEU A 262 7.16 4.10 31.60
N ALA A 263 6.64 2.87 31.48
CA ALA A 263 7.23 1.70 32.10
C ALA A 263 8.62 1.39 31.48
N PRO A 264 9.50 0.68 32.20
CA PRO A 264 10.77 0.22 31.65
C PRO A 264 10.58 -0.65 30.42
N ALA A 265 11.39 -0.43 29.39
CA ALA A 265 11.38 -1.20 28.15
C ALA A 265 12.77 -1.26 27.51
N ASN A 266 12.92 -2.22 26.59
CA ASN A 266 14.03 -2.22 25.64
C ASN A 266 13.60 -1.43 24.41
N TYR A 267 14.46 -0.53 23.95
CA TYR A 267 14.19 0.31 22.80
C TYR A 267 15.28 0.11 21.75
N ALA A 268 14.86 -0.05 20.49
CA ALA A 268 15.71 0.30 19.36
C ALA A 268 15.76 1.83 19.28
N VAL A 269 16.91 2.41 19.62
CA VAL A 269 17.17 3.85 19.58
C VAL A 269 17.82 4.17 18.24
N PHE A 270 17.05 4.82 17.38
CA PHE A 270 17.52 5.32 16.09
C PHE A 270 18.06 6.73 16.29
N LYS A 271 19.33 6.96 15.95
CA LYS A 271 19.93 8.30 15.83
C LYS A 271 19.81 8.72 14.38
N LEU A 272 18.98 9.72 14.11
CA LEU A 272 18.55 10.08 12.76
C LEU A 272 19.13 11.44 12.35
N LYS A 273 19.41 11.59 11.06
CA LYS A 273 19.79 12.87 10.45
C LYS A 273 18.93 13.17 9.24
N GLY A 274 18.24 14.30 9.25
CA GLY A 274 17.34 14.75 8.18
C GLY A 274 16.09 15.47 8.69
N PRO A 275 15.19 15.89 7.77
CA PRO A 275 13.92 16.50 8.14
C PRO A 275 13.09 15.55 9.01
N ALA A 276 12.59 16.05 10.14
CA ALA A 276 11.97 15.26 11.21
C ALA A 276 10.86 14.32 10.73
N THR A 277 9.92 14.82 9.93
CA THR A 277 8.75 14.05 9.47
C THR A 277 9.17 12.84 8.62
N ALA A 278 10.16 13.00 7.74
CA ALA A 278 10.71 11.92 6.93
C ALA A 278 11.54 10.93 7.78
N ALA A 279 12.40 11.47 8.66
CA ALA A 279 13.29 10.67 9.49
C ALA A 279 12.55 9.73 10.45
N VAL A 280 11.49 10.22 11.10
CA VAL A 280 10.64 9.39 11.98
C VAL A 280 10.01 8.25 11.21
N TRP A 281 9.46 8.54 10.02
CA TRP A 281 8.80 7.52 9.19
C TRP A 281 9.76 6.40 8.79
N GLU A 282 10.95 6.75 8.30
CA GLU A 282 11.95 5.75 7.90
C GLU A 282 12.39 4.86 9.05
N SER A 283 12.60 5.43 10.24
CA SER A 283 12.97 4.65 11.43
C SER A 283 11.92 3.59 11.77
N PHE A 284 10.64 3.91 11.59
CA PHE A 284 9.55 3.00 11.85
C PHE A 284 9.45 1.89 10.81
N GLN A 285 9.64 2.23 9.53
CA GLN A 285 9.64 1.24 8.44
C GLN A 285 10.81 0.27 8.55
N HIS A 286 11.98 0.76 8.94
CA HIS A 286 13.11 -0.09 9.27
C HIS A 286 12.76 -1.00 10.45
N ALA A 287 12.26 -0.44 11.55
CA ALA A 287 11.99 -1.22 12.74
C ALA A 287 10.97 -2.35 12.53
N LYS A 288 9.90 -2.09 11.76
CA LYS A 288 8.90 -3.10 11.38
C LYS A 288 9.50 -4.32 10.66
N LYS A 289 10.57 -4.11 9.89
CA LYS A 289 11.21 -5.18 9.09
C LYS A 289 12.26 -5.95 9.89
N HIS A 290 12.81 -5.36 10.94
CA HIS A 290 14.02 -5.86 11.60
C HIS A 290 13.85 -6.19 13.09
N PHE A 291 12.75 -5.77 13.73
CA PHE A 291 12.52 -6.02 15.16
C PHE A 291 11.08 -6.45 15.46
N ASP A 292 10.94 -7.23 16.53
CA ASP A 292 9.66 -7.54 17.15
C ASP A 292 9.18 -6.34 18.00
N ILE A 293 8.44 -5.41 17.38
CA ILE A 293 7.90 -4.22 18.06
C ILE A 293 6.82 -4.63 19.07
N ILE A 294 6.91 -4.14 20.31
CA ILE A 294 5.93 -4.42 21.37
C ILE A 294 4.96 -3.25 21.57
N ASN A 295 3.78 -3.55 22.13
CA ASN A 295 2.77 -2.54 22.44
C ASN A 295 3.14 -1.73 23.71
N GLN A 296 4.18 -0.90 23.59
CA GLN A 296 4.55 0.13 24.57
C GLN A 296 4.71 1.49 23.86
N PRO A 297 4.77 2.60 24.61
CA PRO A 297 4.90 3.92 24.00
C PRO A 297 6.22 4.12 23.25
N MET A 298 6.11 4.64 22.02
CA MET A 298 7.23 5.11 21.21
C MET A 298 7.55 6.56 21.55
N VAL A 299 8.83 6.93 21.52
CA VAL A 299 9.28 8.29 21.86
C VAL A 299 10.08 8.89 20.72
N GLU A 300 9.65 10.05 20.24
CA GLU A 300 10.35 10.92 19.31
C GLU A 300 11.06 12.01 20.13
N VAL A 301 12.37 12.16 19.96
CA VAL A 301 13.18 13.13 20.70
C VAL A 301 13.63 14.22 19.76
N TYR A 302 13.22 15.46 20.03
CA TYR A 302 13.53 16.61 19.19
C TYR A 302 14.42 17.62 19.94
N PRO A 303 15.74 17.58 19.73
CA PRO A 303 16.64 18.62 20.20
C PRO A 303 16.27 20.02 19.66
N PRO A 304 16.78 21.10 20.27
CA PRO A 304 16.67 22.44 19.72
C PRO A 304 17.22 22.54 18.30
N GLY A 305 16.48 23.18 17.40
CA GLY A 305 16.95 23.41 16.03
C GLY A 305 15.83 23.49 15.00
N ASN A 306 16.23 23.67 13.74
CA ASN A 306 15.32 23.65 12.60
C ASN A 306 14.99 22.20 12.22
N ARG A 307 13.83 21.70 12.67
CA ARG A 307 13.35 20.33 12.40
C ARG A 307 13.15 19.99 10.93
N GLN A 308 13.16 20.99 10.05
CA GLN A 308 13.00 20.82 8.60
C GLN A 308 14.35 20.83 7.85
N ALA A 309 15.47 21.04 8.56
CA ALA A 309 16.79 21.06 7.94
C ALA A 309 17.27 19.65 7.57
N GLU A 310 18.00 19.54 6.46
CA GLU A 310 18.57 18.27 5.99
C GLU A 310 19.66 17.72 6.93
N ASP A 311 20.26 18.57 7.75
CA ASP A 311 21.30 18.21 8.72
C ASP A 311 20.79 18.13 10.15
N TYR A 312 19.47 18.26 10.37
CA TYR A 312 18.86 18.18 11.69
C TYR A 312 19.03 16.78 12.30
N GLU A 313 19.46 16.71 13.55
CA GLU A 313 19.70 15.46 14.28
C GLU A 313 18.62 15.24 15.33
N MET A 314 18.12 14.01 15.41
CA MET A 314 17.06 13.63 16.33
C MET A 314 17.13 12.15 16.69
N GLU A 315 16.32 11.71 17.66
CA GLU A 315 16.20 10.29 17.98
C GLU A 315 14.75 9.80 17.90
N VAL A 316 14.59 8.53 17.57
CA VAL A 316 13.32 7.81 17.75
C VAL A 316 13.59 6.53 18.51
N TRP A 317 12.83 6.32 19.58
CA TRP A 317 12.92 5.16 20.44
C TRP A 317 11.71 4.27 20.19
N ILE A 318 11.94 3.13 19.54
CA ILE A 318 10.88 2.17 19.20
C ILE A 318 10.98 0.99 20.18
N PRO A 319 9.92 0.69 20.95
CA PRO A 319 9.98 -0.36 21.95
C PRO A 319 9.94 -1.74 21.27
N ILE A 320 10.87 -2.60 21.66
CA ILE A 320 11.07 -3.92 21.07
C ILE A 320 11.06 -5.01 22.12
N LYS A 321 10.76 -6.23 21.69
CA LYS A 321 10.92 -7.43 22.50
C LYS A 321 12.43 -7.72 22.64
N GLU A 322 12.85 -8.11 23.83
CA GLU A 322 14.21 -8.62 24.02
C GLU A 322 14.30 -9.97 23.28
N ASP A 323 15.29 -10.13 22.39
CA ASP A 323 15.71 -11.48 21.99
C ASP A 323 16.22 -12.16 23.27
N VAL A 324 15.52 -13.21 23.70
CA VAL A 324 15.86 -14.03 24.87
C VAL A 324 17.08 -14.88 24.57
#